data_AF-A0A178C9I6-F1
#
_entry.id   AF-A0A178C9I6-F1
#
_cell.length_a   1.000
_cell.length_b   1.000
_cell.length_c   1.000
_cell.angle_alpha   90.00
_cell.angle_beta   90.00
_cell.angle_gamma   90.00
#
_symmetry.space_group_name_H-M   'P 1'
#
loop_
_entity.id
_entity.type
_entity.pdbx_description
1 polymer ?
#
loop_
_entity_poly.entity_id
_entity_poly.type
_entity_poly.pdbx_seq_one_letter_code
_entity_poly.pdbx_strand_id
1 'polypeptide(L)'
;MVTIEEFLDRKNPSLDSSNTLPGPNTVSINYSIISAVEDWEEFNYQTLRNLYGDVLDYTLQSPPDQQNPTKLEAEIWDENQFSLLFSQYMLSPIRYALRQAYECCEKSWEHNPQGEFLSYINFCPGDTKLAIKWKHKWHRTDFKSWRIPPEQIQTCSGDHWNVRYGWIITEDGLTVFLTTRDSVGPGLSASRNPRTSAATPGHARVASDDTDLSSMIAPLSITTQSYRDEPPNVEYQPIKAKFVSWQEGSEGLNVKKALFMLFMLAGAPGGPKFVQTSYPPLDSWSLEGKVFRHNSTGRVCERLQPNSLLYDISGQIADPPALVEETGRHSAREGEPVAGLGKDDTRGKRRKLEPQ
;
A
#
# COMPACT_ATOMS: atom_id res chain seq x y z
N MET A 1 16.96 -8.15 -23.16
CA MET A 1 15.73 -8.39 -22.37
C MET A 1 16.17 -8.71 -20.97
N VAL A 2 15.55 -8.09 -19.97
CA VAL A 2 15.79 -8.36 -18.54
C VAL A 2 14.45 -8.39 -17.81
N THR A 3 14.35 -9.07 -16.68
CA THR A 3 13.12 -9.02 -15.85
C THR A 3 13.00 -7.69 -15.12
N ILE A 4 11.81 -7.39 -14.56
CA ILE A 4 11.63 -6.22 -13.68
C ILE A 4 12.58 -6.33 -12.47
N GLU A 5 12.74 -7.51 -11.90
CA GLU A 5 13.67 -7.76 -10.82
C GLU A 5 15.12 -7.44 -11.18
N GLU A 6 15.64 -8.02 -12.27
CA GLU A 6 17.00 -7.76 -12.74
C GLU A 6 17.22 -6.27 -13.05
N PHE A 7 16.18 -5.59 -13.55
CA PHE A 7 16.22 -4.15 -13.80
C PHE A 7 16.28 -3.33 -12.50
N LEU A 8 15.59 -3.75 -11.44
CA LEU A 8 15.64 -3.12 -10.13
C LEU A 8 16.91 -3.48 -9.34
N ASP A 9 17.60 -4.57 -9.68
CA ASP A 9 18.89 -4.98 -9.09
C ASP A 9 20.10 -4.24 -9.65
N ARG A 10 19.89 -3.42 -10.69
CA ARG A 10 20.89 -2.50 -11.19
C ARG A 10 21.48 -1.66 -10.05
N LYS A 11 22.81 -1.56 -10.02
CA LYS A 11 23.55 -0.91 -8.94
C LYS A 11 23.05 0.52 -8.67
N ASN A 12 23.01 0.92 -7.40
CA ASN A 12 22.75 2.32 -7.03
C ASN A 12 23.93 3.21 -7.45
N PRO A 13 23.69 4.49 -7.77
CA PRO A 13 24.79 5.40 -8.06
C PRO A 13 25.68 5.55 -6.83
N SER A 14 26.98 5.76 -7.08
CA SER A 14 27.92 6.14 -6.02
C SER A 14 27.69 7.62 -5.70
N LEU A 15 27.50 7.93 -4.42
CA LEU A 15 27.21 9.27 -3.94
C LEU A 15 28.46 9.85 -3.26
N ASP A 16 28.71 11.15 -3.44
CA ASP A 16 29.76 11.88 -2.75
C ASP A 16 29.16 12.97 -1.86
N SER A 17 29.09 12.71 -0.54
CA SER A 17 28.57 13.63 0.45
C SER A 17 29.66 14.38 1.23
N SER A 18 30.91 14.37 0.75
CA SER A 18 32.04 15.02 1.46
C SER A 18 31.86 16.53 1.65
N ASN A 19 31.05 17.16 0.80
CA ASN A 19 30.80 18.61 0.81
C ASN A 19 29.57 19.01 1.64
N THR A 20 28.87 18.04 2.24
CA THR A 20 27.68 18.32 3.05
C THR A 20 28.04 19.03 4.35
N LEU A 21 27.26 20.06 4.69
CA LEU A 21 27.37 20.76 5.97
C LEU A 21 26.30 20.25 6.96
N PRO A 22 26.64 20.17 8.26
CA PRO A 22 25.65 19.87 9.28
C PRO A 22 24.62 21.01 9.35
N GLY A 23 23.39 20.66 9.71
CA GLY A 23 22.33 21.63 9.93
C GLY A 23 21.17 21.01 10.70
N PRO A 24 20.31 21.82 11.33
CA PRO A 24 19.16 21.31 12.06
C PRO A 24 18.12 20.72 11.09
N ASN A 25 17.35 19.76 11.60
CA ASN A 25 16.10 19.34 10.95
C ASN A 25 15.04 20.41 11.15
N THR A 26 14.12 20.53 10.19
CA THR A 26 12.90 21.34 10.37
C THR A 26 12.06 20.71 11.48
N VAL A 27 11.63 21.54 12.44
CA VAL A 27 10.80 21.13 13.57
C VAL A 27 9.48 21.89 13.53
N SER A 28 8.40 21.24 13.95
CA SER A 28 7.10 21.86 14.17
C SER A 28 6.51 21.35 15.47
N ILE A 29 5.90 22.25 16.24
CA ILE A 29 5.14 21.88 17.44
C ILE A 29 3.87 21.10 17.11
N ASN A 30 3.43 21.15 15.85
CA ASN A 30 2.21 20.51 15.37
C ASN A 30 2.48 19.12 14.78
N TYR A 31 3.69 18.60 14.86
CA TYR A 31 3.94 17.23 14.42
C TYR A 31 3.40 16.23 15.43
N SER A 32 2.70 15.22 14.91
CA SER A 32 2.26 14.07 15.67
C SER A 32 3.45 13.34 16.26
N ILE A 33 3.51 13.30 17.60
CA ILE A 33 4.66 12.78 18.34
C ILE A 33 4.78 11.27 18.16
N ILE A 34 5.99 10.80 17.92
CA ILE A 34 6.30 9.36 17.91
C ILE A 34 6.75 8.95 19.31
N SER A 35 5.99 8.04 19.90
CA SER A 35 6.24 7.49 21.24
C SER A 35 7.34 6.41 21.22
N ALA A 36 7.31 5.53 20.22
CA ALA A 36 8.26 4.44 20.03
C ALA A 36 8.35 4.02 18.55
N VAL A 37 9.33 3.17 18.24
CA VAL A 37 9.54 2.57 16.92
C VAL A 37 9.66 1.06 17.05
N GLU A 38 9.07 0.33 16.11
CA GLU A 38 9.13 -1.14 15.98
C GLU A 38 9.73 -1.54 14.63
N ASP A 39 10.37 -2.72 14.53
CA ASP A 39 10.81 -3.24 13.22
C ASP A 39 9.60 -3.71 12.43
N TRP A 40 9.54 -3.33 11.15
CA TRP A 40 8.53 -3.83 10.23
C TRP A 40 9.00 -5.13 9.59
N GLU A 41 8.97 -6.22 10.35
CA GLU A 41 9.54 -7.52 9.95
C GLU A 41 8.95 -8.09 8.66
N GLU A 42 7.65 -7.88 8.44
CA GLU A 42 6.94 -8.31 7.22
C GLU A 42 7.44 -7.60 5.95
N PHE A 43 8.08 -6.43 6.08
CA PHE A 43 8.63 -5.69 4.95
C PHE A 43 10.02 -6.23 4.58
N ASN A 44 10.04 -7.32 3.82
CA ASN A 44 11.26 -8.02 3.44
C ASN A 44 11.18 -8.59 2.01
N TYR A 45 12.30 -9.11 1.51
CA TYR A 45 12.40 -9.64 0.15
C TYR A 45 11.50 -10.87 -0.10
N GLN A 46 11.36 -11.75 0.89
CA GLN A 46 10.51 -12.92 0.76
C GLN A 46 9.05 -12.50 0.58
N THR A 47 8.57 -11.55 1.38
CA THR A 47 7.23 -10.98 1.22
C THR A 47 7.07 -10.33 -0.15
N LEU A 48 8.05 -9.53 -0.61
CA LEU A 48 8.02 -8.96 -1.96
C LEU A 48 7.82 -10.03 -3.05
N ARG A 49 8.61 -11.11 -3.01
CA ARG A 49 8.51 -12.22 -3.97
C ARG A 49 7.20 -13.00 -3.84
N ASN A 50 6.66 -13.18 -2.64
CA ASN A 50 5.36 -13.83 -2.44
C ASN A 50 4.22 -12.99 -3.06
N LEU A 51 4.27 -11.66 -2.86
CA LEU A 51 3.23 -10.75 -3.32
C LEU A 51 3.27 -10.51 -4.83
N TYR A 52 4.48 -10.31 -5.38
CA TYR A 52 4.68 -9.77 -6.71
C TYR A 52 5.69 -10.57 -7.55
N GLY A 53 5.99 -11.83 -7.20
CA GLY A 53 6.98 -12.65 -7.91
C GLY A 53 6.71 -12.78 -9.41
N ASP A 54 5.48 -13.06 -9.80
CA ASP A 54 5.02 -13.11 -11.19
C ASP A 54 5.20 -11.77 -11.92
N VAL A 55 5.00 -10.66 -11.22
CA VAL A 55 5.22 -9.30 -11.76
C VAL A 55 6.71 -9.01 -11.90
N LEU A 56 7.51 -9.42 -10.92
CA LEU A 56 8.96 -9.24 -10.91
C LEU A 56 9.65 -10.06 -12.00
N ASP A 57 9.10 -11.22 -12.34
CA ASP A 57 9.57 -12.11 -13.42
C ASP A 57 9.16 -11.62 -14.81
N TYR A 58 8.32 -10.57 -14.90
CA TYR A 58 7.90 -9.99 -16.18
C TYR A 58 9.10 -9.44 -16.97
N THR A 59 9.22 -9.87 -18.23
CA THR A 59 10.34 -9.51 -19.10
C THR A 59 10.12 -8.16 -19.79
N LEU A 60 11.07 -7.24 -19.58
CA LEU A 60 11.12 -5.94 -20.21
C LEU A 60 11.71 -6.03 -21.62
N GLN A 61 10.93 -5.58 -22.60
CA GLN A 61 11.29 -5.62 -24.03
C GLN A 61 12.43 -4.64 -24.36
N SER A 62 12.27 -3.38 -23.92
CA SER A 62 13.22 -2.29 -24.18
C SER A 62 13.41 -1.42 -22.93
N PRO A 63 14.04 -1.95 -21.87
CA PRO A 63 14.30 -1.18 -20.67
C PRO A 63 15.32 -0.06 -20.96
N PRO A 64 15.14 1.15 -20.40
CA PRO A 64 16.11 2.22 -20.56
C PRO A 64 17.46 1.80 -19.98
N ASP A 65 18.56 2.31 -20.54
CA ASP A 65 19.89 2.06 -19.98
C ASP A 65 20.05 2.68 -18.60
N GLN A 66 20.91 2.09 -17.77
CA GLN A 66 21.26 2.69 -16.49
C GLN A 66 22.08 3.96 -16.73
N GLN A 67 21.47 5.10 -16.42
CA GLN A 67 22.21 6.35 -16.30
C GLN A 67 22.94 6.36 -14.97
N ASN A 68 24.23 6.70 -15.01
CA ASN A 68 25.02 6.96 -13.82
C ASN A 68 25.35 8.46 -13.80
N PRO A 69 25.29 9.10 -12.62
CA PRO A 69 25.68 10.49 -12.51
C PRO A 69 27.16 10.65 -12.90
N THR A 70 27.47 11.76 -13.55
CA THR A 70 28.85 12.22 -13.67
C THR A 70 29.42 12.51 -12.27
N LYS A 71 30.74 12.65 -12.17
CA LYS A 71 31.39 12.97 -10.89
C LYS A 71 30.79 14.24 -10.25
N LEU A 72 30.56 15.28 -11.05
CA LEU A 72 29.98 16.54 -10.58
C LEU A 72 28.53 16.39 -10.14
N GLU A 73 27.73 15.60 -10.88
CA GLU A 73 26.34 15.36 -10.51
C GLU A 73 26.21 14.52 -9.24
N ALA A 74 27.18 13.65 -8.97
CA ALA A 74 27.21 12.79 -7.78
C ALA A 74 27.57 13.53 -6.48
N GLU A 75 28.05 14.77 -6.57
CA GLU A 75 28.37 15.60 -5.41
C GLU A 75 27.10 16.12 -4.73
N ILE A 76 27.01 15.90 -3.43
CA ILE A 76 25.91 16.34 -2.58
C ILE A 76 26.43 17.43 -1.65
N TRP A 77 25.86 18.62 -1.79
CA TRP A 77 26.15 19.79 -0.95
C TRP A 77 25.00 20.09 0.00
N ASP A 78 23.76 19.83 -0.43
CA ASP A 78 22.55 20.05 0.34
C ASP A 78 21.43 19.03 0.04
N GLU A 79 20.30 19.14 0.76
CA GLU A 79 19.14 18.27 0.58
C GLU A 79 18.49 18.41 -0.80
N ASN A 80 18.56 19.58 -1.44
CA ASN A 80 17.94 19.81 -2.75
C ASN A 80 18.70 19.05 -3.84
N GLN A 81 20.03 19.09 -3.81
CA GLN A 81 20.85 18.33 -4.74
C GLN A 81 20.67 16.83 -4.55
N PHE A 82 20.60 16.36 -3.30
CA PHE A 82 20.29 14.95 -3.06
C PHE A 82 18.91 14.56 -3.59
N SER A 83 17.91 15.44 -3.43
CA SER A 83 16.56 15.22 -3.98
C SER A 83 16.55 15.13 -5.50
N LEU A 84 17.31 15.99 -6.19
CA LEU A 84 17.46 15.95 -7.65
C LEU A 84 18.14 14.65 -8.11
N LEU A 85 19.24 14.27 -7.48
CA LEU A 85 19.96 13.01 -7.72
C LEU A 85 19.03 11.79 -7.54
N PHE A 86 18.32 11.74 -6.42
CA PHE A 86 17.37 10.68 -6.12
C PHE A 86 16.26 10.62 -7.19
N SER A 87 15.66 11.76 -7.54
CA SER A 87 14.60 11.83 -8.54
C SER A 87 15.08 11.31 -9.91
N GLN A 88 16.26 11.73 -10.34
CA GLN A 88 16.80 11.41 -11.66
C GLN A 88 17.32 9.98 -11.76
N TYR A 89 18.12 9.52 -10.80
CA TYR A 89 18.87 8.26 -10.91
C TYR A 89 18.25 7.08 -10.16
N MET A 90 17.37 7.34 -9.19
CA MET A 90 16.71 6.29 -8.41
C MET A 90 15.22 6.19 -8.74
N LEU A 91 14.47 7.28 -8.66
CA LEU A 91 13.02 7.23 -8.95
C LEU A 91 12.71 6.98 -10.42
N SER A 92 13.52 7.48 -11.36
CA SER A 92 13.28 7.26 -12.79
C SER A 92 13.17 5.77 -13.16
N PRO A 93 14.16 4.89 -12.84
CA PRO A 93 14.00 3.46 -13.09
C PRO A 93 12.86 2.83 -12.29
N ILE A 94 12.63 3.24 -11.03
CA ILE A 94 11.50 2.72 -10.24
C ILE A 94 10.15 3.05 -10.90
N ARG A 95 9.97 4.28 -11.39
CA ARG A 95 8.75 4.71 -12.11
C ARG A 95 8.54 3.92 -13.40
N TYR A 96 9.62 3.66 -14.15
CA TYR A 96 9.56 2.81 -15.33
C TYR A 96 9.09 1.39 -14.96
N ALA A 97 9.71 0.78 -13.94
CA ALA A 97 9.34 -0.55 -13.45
C ALA A 97 7.89 -0.60 -12.95
N LEU A 98 7.44 0.38 -12.17
CA LEU A 98 6.07 0.47 -11.68
C LEU A 98 5.06 0.55 -12.82
N ARG A 99 5.34 1.35 -13.85
CA ARG A 99 4.45 1.44 -15.02
C ARG A 99 4.31 0.08 -15.71
N GLN A 100 5.42 -0.63 -15.90
CA GLN A 100 5.42 -1.95 -16.52
C GLN A 100 4.72 -3.00 -15.62
N ALA A 101 4.92 -2.90 -14.32
CA ALA A 101 4.24 -3.74 -13.34
C ALA A 101 2.72 -3.53 -13.36
N TYR A 102 2.24 -2.27 -13.37
CA TYR A 102 0.80 -2.00 -13.45
C TYR A 102 0.19 -2.48 -14.77
N GLU A 103 0.89 -2.27 -15.90
CA GLU A 103 0.46 -2.81 -17.19
C GLU A 103 0.40 -4.35 -17.18
N CYS A 104 1.29 -5.02 -16.46
CA CYS A 104 1.26 -6.47 -16.26
C CYS A 104 0.07 -6.89 -15.39
N CYS A 105 -0.13 -6.24 -14.23
CA CYS A 105 -1.23 -6.54 -13.31
C CYS A 105 -2.59 -6.36 -13.96
N GLU A 106 -2.78 -5.29 -14.74
CA GLU A 106 -4.03 -5.02 -15.45
C GLU A 106 -4.38 -6.10 -16.48
N LYS A 107 -3.37 -6.63 -17.18
CA LYS A 107 -3.56 -7.70 -18.18
C LYS A 107 -3.73 -9.08 -17.55
N SER A 108 -3.02 -9.35 -16.47
CA SER A 108 -2.92 -10.70 -15.88
C SER A 108 -3.97 -10.97 -14.81
N TRP A 109 -4.55 -9.96 -14.17
CA TRP A 109 -5.50 -10.17 -13.08
C TRP A 109 -6.94 -10.08 -13.60
N GLU A 110 -7.40 -11.20 -14.14
CA GLU A 110 -8.66 -11.41 -14.90
C GLU A 110 -9.96 -10.96 -14.19
N HIS A 111 -9.89 -10.56 -12.91
CA HIS A 111 -11.06 -10.23 -12.08
C HIS A 111 -11.01 -8.84 -11.45
N ASN A 112 -10.03 -8.00 -11.80
CA ASN A 112 -10.03 -6.63 -11.30
C ASN A 112 -10.97 -5.73 -12.10
N PRO A 113 -11.77 -4.88 -11.45
CA PRO A 113 -12.55 -3.87 -12.15
C PRO A 113 -11.62 -3.01 -13.01
N GLN A 114 -11.95 -2.91 -14.30
CA GLN A 114 -11.18 -2.12 -15.26
C GLN A 114 -11.08 -0.68 -14.76
N GLY A 115 -9.85 -0.16 -14.69
CA GLY A 115 -9.59 1.25 -14.37
C GLY A 115 -9.17 1.59 -12.93
N GLU A 116 -9.15 0.64 -11.99
CA GLU A 116 -8.67 0.95 -10.62
C GLU A 116 -7.17 1.25 -10.54
N PHE A 117 -6.36 0.78 -11.50
CA PHE A 117 -4.94 1.12 -11.61
C PHE A 117 -4.67 2.42 -12.38
N LEU A 118 -5.69 3.05 -13.00
CA LEU A 118 -5.50 4.15 -13.96
C LEU A 118 -5.41 5.55 -13.34
N SER A 119 -5.69 5.72 -12.04
CA SER A 119 -5.44 6.99 -11.35
C SER A 119 -4.09 6.93 -10.62
N TYR A 120 -3.05 7.57 -11.19
CA TYR A 120 -1.77 7.77 -10.51
C TYR A 120 -1.95 8.77 -9.36
N ILE A 121 -2.44 8.27 -8.22
CA ILE A 121 -2.50 9.04 -6.98
C ILE A 121 -1.33 8.57 -6.12
N ASN A 122 -0.45 9.50 -5.75
CA ASN A 122 0.64 9.20 -4.84
C ASN A 122 0.09 9.07 -3.41
N PHE A 123 -0.10 7.82 -2.96
CA PHE A 123 -0.52 7.50 -1.59
C PHE A 123 0.66 7.27 -0.62
N CYS A 124 1.87 7.74 -0.97
CA CYS A 124 3.07 7.47 -0.19
C CYS A 124 3.94 8.73 -0.05
N PRO A 125 3.67 9.59 0.96
CA PRO A 125 4.54 10.71 1.26
C PRO A 125 5.96 10.22 1.57
N GLY A 126 6.95 11.03 1.21
CA GLY A 126 8.32 10.75 1.58
C GLY A 126 9.18 11.98 1.55
N ASP A 127 10.39 11.81 2.07
CA ASP A 127 11.34 12.90 2.23
C ASP A 127 12.78 12.43 1.96
N THR A 128 13.59 13.37 1.48
CA THR A 128 15.03 13.19 1.27
C THR A 128 15.76 13.94 2.37
N LYS A 129 16.67 13.25 3.05
CA LYS A 129 17.47 13.84 4.14
C LYS A 129 18.95 13.52 3.93
N LEU A 130 19.80 14.40 4.43
CA LEU A 130 21.25 14.12 4.46
C LEU A 130 21.58 13.24 5.65
N ALA A 131 22.46 12.26 5.46
CA ALA A 131 22.92 11.35 6.49
C ALA A 131 23.60 12.09 7.65
N ILE A 132 24.21 13.26 7.39
CA ILE A 132 24.78 14.10 8.45
C ILE A 132 23.70 14.70 9.38
N LYS A 133 22.46 14.87 8.90
CA LYS A 133 21.33 15.44 9.64
C LYS A 133 20.39 14.40 10.23
N TRP A 134 20.34 13.20 9.66
CA TRP A 134 19.50 12.13 10.14
C TRP A 134 20.07 10.76 9.77
N LYS A 135 20.21 9.87 10.76
CA LYS A 135 20.68 8.49 10.55
C LYS A 135 19.70 7.51 11.16
N HIS A 136 19.36 6.46 10.42
CA HIS A 136 18.48 5.41 10.91
C HIS A 136 18.93 4.85 12.28
N LYS A 137 20.24 4.63 12.47
CA LYS A 137 20.79 4.09 13.73
C LYS A 137 20.55 4.95 14.97
N TRP A 138 20.23 6.24 14.80
CA TRP A 138 19.97 7.14 15.92
C TRP A 138 18.74 6.76 16.73
N HIS A 139 17.83 5.92 16.22
CA HIS A 139 16.70 5.43 17.03
C HIS A 139 17.14 4.75 18.33
N ARG A 140 18.38 4.19 18.38
CA ARG A 140 18.95 3.54 19.56
C ARG A 140 19.78 4.45 20.44
N THR A 141 20.34 5.54 19.89
CA THR A 141 21.36 6.35 20.57
C THR A 141 20.93 7.79 20.83
N ASP A 142 20.08 8.34 19.97
CA ASP A 142 19.54 9.70 20.04
C ASP A 142 18.13 9.73 19.44
N PHE A 143 17.19 9.13 20.18
CA PHE A 143 15.80 9.01 19.72
C PHE A 143 15.13 10.38 19.53
N LYS A 144 15.53 11.41 20.29
CA LYS A 144 14.97 12.77 20.20
C LYS A 144 15.29 13.42 18.84
N SER A 145 16.52 13.29 18.36
CA SER A 145 16.87 13.77 17.02
C SER A 145 16.36 12.85 15.93
N TRP A 146 16.35 11.54 16.18
CA TRP A 146 15.86 10.55 15.23
C TRP A 146 14.38 10.73 14.90
N ARG A 147 13.52 11.00 15.89
CA ARG A 147 12.07 11.04 15.66
C ARG A 147 11.60 12.24 14.83
N ILE A 148 12.37 13.32 14.73
CA ILE A 148 11.91 14.57 14.08
C ILE A 148 11.45 14.35 12.62
N PRO A 149 12.26 13.79 11.70
CA PRO A 149 11.76 13.55 10.34
C PRO A 149 10.65 12.49 10.25
N PRO A 150 10.71 11.34 10.97
CA PRO A 150 9.58 10.42 11.05
C PRO A 150 8.28 11.03 11.58
N GLU A 151 8.32 11.97 12.54
CA GLU A 151 7.14 12.69 13.05
C GLU A 151 6.49 13.52 11.93
N GLN A 152 7.29 14.16 11.08
CA GLN A 152 6.79 14.83 9.88
C GLN A 152 6.11 13.83 8.92
N ILE A 153 6.73 12.67 8.66
CA ILE A 153 6.14 11.62 7.82
C ILE A 153 4.82 11.11 8.40
N GLN A 154 4.76 10.81 9.71
CA GLN A 154 3.55 10.37 10.38
C GLN A 154 2.44 11.42 10.27
N THR A 155 2.78 12.69 10.50
CA THR A 155 1.84 13.81 10.40
C THR A 155 1.28 13.97 8.99
N CYS A 156 2.13 13.91 7.96
CA CYS A 156 1.68 13.96 6.57
C CYS A 156 0.83 12.74 6.21
N SER A 157 1.28 11.55 6.61
CA SER A 157 0.62 10.28 6.33
C SER A 157 -0.75 10.22 6.99
N GLY A 158 -0.81 10.34 8.32
CA GLY A 158 -2.04 10.13 9.08
C GLY A 158 -2.97 11.33 9.15
N ASP A 159 -2.46 12.54 9.42
CA ASP A 159 -3.31 13.70 9.69
C ASP A 159 -3.73 14.44 8.41
N HIS A 160 -2.83 14.51 7.43
CA HIS A 160 -3.07 15.31 6.23
C HIS A 160 -3.71 14.50 5.10
N TRP A 161 -3.12 13.35 4.77
CA TRP A 161 -3.45 12.59 3.56
C TRP A 161 -4.19 11.28 3.86
N ASN A 162 -4.28 10.91 5.15
CA ASN A 162 -4.90 9.68 5.63
C ASN A 162 -4.34 8.40 4.98
N VAL A 163 -3.06 8.37 4.63
CA VAL A 163 -2.35 7.22 4.05
C VAL A 163 -1.44 6.56 5.08
N ARG A 164 -1.17 5.26 4.94
CA ARG A 164 -0.42 4.51 5.97
C ARG A 164 1.07 4.31 5.72
N TYR A 165 1.53 4.52 4.50
CA TYR A 165 2.92 4.25 4.12
C TYR A 165 3.69 5.54 3.92
N GLY A 166 4.93 5.58 4.39
CA GLY A 166 5.85 6.69 4.11
C GLY A 166 7.29 6.23 4.02
N TRP A 167 8.19 7.13 3.60
CA TRP A 167 9.61 6.80 3.52
C TRP A 167 10.51 8.02 3.73
N ILE A 168 11.72 7.76 4.22
CA ILE A 168 12.82 8.72 4.26
C ILE A 168 14.02 8.05 3.61
N ILE A 169 14.68 8.75 2.69
CA ILE A 169 15.93 8.28 2.10
C ILE A 169 17.08 9.22 2.44
N THR A 170 18.25 8.63 2.66
CA THR A 170 19.55 9.30 2.82
C THR A 170 20.61 8.58 2.00
N GLU A 171 21.83 9.11 2.00
CA GLU A 171 23.01 8.49 1.41
C GLU A 171 23.39 7.16 2.09
N ASP A 172 22.98 6.96 3.34
CA ASP A 172 23.21 5.71 4.07
C ASP A 172 22.20 4.62 3.63
N GLY A 173 20.98 5.00 3.22
CA GLY A 173 19.95 4.06 2.80
C GLY A 173 18.53 4.61 2.91
N LEU A 174 17.56 3.70 2.79
CA LEU A 174 16.13 3.97 2.83
C LEU A 174 15.54 3.49 4.16
N THR A 175 14.72 4.30 4.80
CA THR A 175 13.81 3.85 5.87
C THR A 175 12.38 3.97 5.38
N VAL A 176 11.63 2.87 5.37
CA VAL A 176 10.20 2.86 5.09
C VAL A 176 9.41 2.77 6.38
N PHE A 177 8.21 3.33 6.39
CA PHE A 177 7.36 3.45 7.57
C PHE A 177 5.95 2.93 7.31
N LEU A 178 5.37 2.36 8.36
CA LEU A 178 3.97 2.01 8.47
C LEU A 178 3.36 2.72 9.68
N THR A 179 2.42 3.61 9.40
CA THR A 179 1.64 4.39 10.38
C THR A 179 0.36 3.63 10.76
N THR A 180 0.10 3.50 12.05
CA THR A 180 -1.11 2.85 12.60
C THR A 180 -1.70 3.74 13.70
N ARG A 181 -3.02 3.96 13.68
CA ARG A 181 -3.71 4.73 14.73
C ARG A 181 -3.94 3.88 15.97
N ASP A 182 -3.95 4.51 17.13
CA ASP A 182 -4.43 3.86 18.33
C ASP A 182 -5.94 3.64 18.26
N SER A 183 -6.38 2.52 18.83
CA SER A 183 -7.81 2.25 18.98
C SER A 183 -8.37 3.12 20.09
N VAL A 184 -9.04 4.20 19.73
CA VAL A 184 -9.83 4.97 20.70
C VAL A 184 -10.99 4.09 21.15
N GLY A 185 -10.96 3.65 22.40
CA GLY A 185 -12.05 2.86 22.99
C GLY A 185 -13.39 3.61 22.90
N PRO A 186 -14.53 2.91 22.95
CA PRO A 186 -15.83 3.57 23.01
C PRO A 186 -15.82 4.51 24.21
N GLY A 187 -15.78 5.83 23.94
CA GLY A 187 -15.59 6.83 24.99
C GLY A 187 -16.62 6.68 26.11
N LEU A 188 -16.36 7.28 27.28
CA LEU A 188 -17.21 7.14 28.48
C LEU A 188 -18.70 7.51 28.28
N SER A 189 -19.06 8.16 27.16
CA SER A 189 -20.43 8.47 26.77
C SER A 189 -21.10 7.43 25.86
N ALA A 190 -20.39 6.41 25.38
CA ALA A 190 -20.95 5.35 24.52
C ALA A 190 -21.96 4.47 25.28
N SER A 191 -21.82 4.37 26.60
CA SER A 191 -22.77 3.71 27.50
C SER A 191 -23.84 4.66 28.06
N ARG A 192 -23.79 5.96 27.74
CA ARG A 192 -24.87 6.87 28.12
C ARG A 192 -26.03 6.69 27.15
N ASN A 193 -27.19 6.36 27.71
CA ASN A 193 -28.44 6.45 26.97
C ASN A 193 -28.52 7.83 26.29
N PRO A 194 -28.83 7.90 24.99
CA PRO A 194 -29.16 9.15 24.34
C PRO A 194 -30.20 9.85 25.21
N ARG A 195 -30.00 11.13 25.52
CA ARG A 195 -31.09 11.92 26.10
C ARG A 195 -32.21 11.89 25.09
N THR A 196 -33.21 11.05 25.32
CA THR A 196 -34.51 11.18 24.66
C THR A 196 -34.94 12.59 24.94
N SER A 197 -34.97 13.40 23.90
CA SER A 197 -35.71 14.65 23.89
C SER A 197 -37.15 14.27 24.16
N ALA A 198 -37.52 14.15 25.43
CA ALA A 198 -38.90 14.27 25.82
C ALA A 198 -39.29 15.65 25.30
N ALA A 199 -40.15 15.67 24.28
CA ALA A 199 -40.80 16.87 23.81
C ALA A 199 -41.62 17.41 24.97
N THR A 200 -40.98 18.17 25.86
CA THR A 200 -41.64 19.03 26.81
C THR A 200 -41.92 20.33 26.04
N PRO A 201 -43.19 20.65 25.72
CA PRO A 201 -43.53 21.90 25.08
C PRO A 201 -43.38 23.01 26.13
N GLY A 202 -42.21 23.63 26.17
CA GLY A 202 -41.90 24.65 27.16
C GLY A 202 -40.61 25.35 26.81
N HIS A 203 -40.66 26.17 25.77
CA HIS A 203 -39.89 27.39 25.51
C HIS A 203 -40.07 27.73 24.02
N ALA A 204 -41.28 28.20 23.67
CA ALA A 204 -41.51 28.86 22.41
C ALA A 204 -40.64 30.13 22.37
N ARG A 205 -39.74 30.22 21.40
CA ARG A 205 -39.06 31.47 21.07
C ARG A 205 -40.10 32.39 20.46
N VAL A 206 -40.52 33.40 21.23
CA VAL A 206 -41.30 34.52 20.71
C VAL A 206 -40.38 35.29 19.76
N ALA A 207 -40.68 35.25 18.46
CA ALA A 207 -40.10 36.17 17.50
C ALA A 207 -40.76 37.53 17.72
N SER A 208 -39.99 38.54 18.08
CA SER A 208 -40.39 39.94 18.02
C SER A 208 -39.75 40.57 16.79
N ASP A 209 -40.61 41.02 15.88
CA ASP A 209 -40.27 41.84 14.71
C ASP A 209 -39.78 43.24 15.11
N ASP A 210 -38.94 43.81 14.24
CA ASP A 210 -38.34 45.15 14.21
C ASP A 210 -37.24 45.43 15.27
N THR A 211 -35.96 45.66 14.92
CA THR A 211 -35.52 46.75 14.05
C THR A 211 -34.11 46.48 13.46
N ASP A 212 -34.01 46.78 12.18
CA ASP A 212 -32.85 46.84 11.29
C ASP A 212 -31.83 47.92 11.70
N LEU A 213 -30.58 47.55 12.02
CA LEU A 213 -29.37 48.38 11.81
C LEU A 213 -28.04 47.64 12.13
N SER A 214 -27.57 46.78 11.21
CA SER A 214 -26.12 46.54 10.98
C SER A 214 -25.91 45.61 9.79
N SER A 215 -26.36 46.06 8.62
CA SER A 215 -26.15 45.44 7.31
C SER A 215 -25.10 46.20 6.48
N MET A 216 -24.12 46.85 7.12
CA MET A 216 -23.09 47.65 6.43
C MET A 216 -21.65 47.40 6.89
N ILE A 217 -21.23 46.15 7.07
CA ILE A 217 -19.82 45.78 6.83
C ILE A 217 -19.81 44.39 6.18
N ALA A 218 -19.73 44.35 4.86
CA ALA A 218 -19.25 43.18 4.14
C ALA A 218 -17.73 43.09 4.32
N PRO A 219 -17.16 41.96 4.80
CA PRO A 219 -15.80 41.59 4.46
C PRO A 219 -15.84 40.84 3.13
N LEU A 220 -15.24 41.45 2.12
CA LEU A 220 -14.87 40.81 0.86
C LEU A 220 -14.03 39.55 1.16
N SER A 221 -14.40 38.46 0.50
CA SER A 221 -13.73 37.16 0.51
C SER A 221 -12.24 37.27 0.14
N ILE A 222 -11.35 36.77 0.99
CA ILE A 222 -10.03 36.26 0.62
C ILE A 222 -9.80 34.93 1.36
N THR A 223 -9.68 33.89 0.56
CA THR A 223 -9.24 32.50 0.83
C THR A 223 -10.10 31.64 1.77
N THR A 224 -10.85 30.75 1.14
CA THR A 224 -11.42 29.52 1.68
C THR A 224 -10.32 28.60 2.22
N GLN A 225 -9.89 28.81 3.47
CA GLN A 225 -9.60 27.65 4.30
C GLN A 225 -10.95 27.23 4.89
N SER A 226 -11.53 26.16 4.33
CA SER A 226 -12.59 25.45 5.03
C SER A 226 -12.06 25.12 6.42
N TYR A 227 -12.73 25.62 7.44
CA TYR A 227 -12.55 25.20 8.82
C TYR A 227 -12.53 23.66 8.85
N ARG A 228 -11.34 23.05 8.96
CA ARG A 228 -11.23 21.65 9.37
C ARG A 228 -11.39 21.69 10.87
N ASP A 229 -12.40 20.99 11.39
CA ASP A 229 -12.36 20.56 12.79
C ASP A 229 -10.96 19.99 13.02
N GLU A 230 -10.23 20.53 14.00
CA GLU A 230 -8.93 19.97 14.36
C GLU A 230 -9.09 18.45 14.50
N PRO A 231 -8.27 17.63 13.84
CA PRO A 231 -8.44 16.20 13.91
C PRO A 231 -8.39 15.80 15.39
N PRO A 232 -9.41 15.06 15.87
CA PRO A 232 -9.59 14.80 17.29
C PRO A 232 -8.37 14.05 17.81
N ASN A 233 -7.53 14.70 18.63
CA ASN A 233 -6.40 14.14 19.39
C ASN A 233 -6.01 12.71 18.95
N VAL A 234 -5.48 12.59 17.72
CA VAL A 234 -5.28 11.29 17.08
C VAL A 234 -4.01 10.70 17.65
N GLU A 235 -4.15 9.68 18.48
CA GLU A 235 -3.03 8.91 19.02
C GLU A 235 -2.59 7.85 18.01
N TYR A 236 -1.29 7.59 17.96
CA TYR A 236 -0.66 6.64 17.05
C TYR A 236 0.07 5.58 17.85
N GLN A 237 -0.05 4.33 17.38
CA GLN A 237 0.78 3.22 17.84
C GLN A 237 2.26 3.49 17.54
N PRO A 238 3.20 2.75 18.15
CA PRO A 238 4.60 2.76 17.73
C PRO A 238 4.73 2.65 16.21
N ILE A 239 5.49 3.56 15.62
CA ILE A 239 5.66 3.56 14.17
C ILE A 239 6.48 2.33 13.77
N LYS A 240 6.00 1.56 12.80
CA LYS A 240 6.75 0.42 12.27
C LYS A 240 7.71 0.92 11.20
N ALA A 241 8.98 0.54 11.26
CA ALA A 241 10.01 1.01 10.35
C ALA A 241 10.88 -0.14 9.84
N LYS A 242 11.32 -0.07 8.58
CA LYS A 242 12.35 -0.96 8.02
C LYS A 242 13.45 -0.16 7.35
N PHE A 243 14.70 -0.43 7.70
CA PHE A 243 15.87 0.15 7.03
C PHE A 243 16.45 -0.79 5.99
N VAL A 244 16.81 -0.22 4.84
CA VAL A 244 17.46 -0.90 3.71
C VAL A 244 18.70 -0.10 3.35
N SER A 245 19.88 -0.72 3.45
CA SER A 245 21.16 -0.07 3.19
C SER A 245 21.30 0.36 1.73
N TRP A 246 21.97 1.49 1.50
CA TRP A 246 22.26 1.96 0.13
C TRP A 246 23.14 1.00 -0.66
N GLN A 247 24.06 0.30 0.02
CA GLN A 247 25.11 -0.52 -0.58
C GLN A 247 24.75 -2.01 -0.71
N GLU A 248 23.65 -2.46 -0.11
CA GLU A 248 23.24 -3.86 -0.21
C GLU A 248 22.62 -4.16 -1.59
N GLY A 249 23.15 -5.17 -2.28
CA GLY A 249 22.55 -5.68 -3.52
C GLY A 249 23.23 -6.92 -4.11
N SER A 250 22.46 -8.01 -4.23
CA SER A 250 22.35 -8.86 -5.44
C SER A 250 21.32 -9.99 -5.27
N GLU A 251 20.96 -10.41 -4.04
CA GLU A 251 19.96 -11.49 -3.83
C GLU A 251 18.84 -11.14 -2.82
N GLY A 252 18.73 -9.87 -2.41
CA GLY A 252 17.81 -9.46 -1.35
C GLY A 252 17.07 -8.15 -1.61
N LEU A 253 16.50 -7.58 -0.55
CA LEU A 253 15.76 -6.32 -0.61
C LEU A 253 16.76 -5.15 -0.72
N ASN A 254 16.87 -4.58 -1.92
CA ASN A 254 17.65 -3.36 -2.16
C ASN A 254 16.72 -2.12 -2.12
N VAL A 255 17.30 -0.91 -2.15
CA VAL A 255 16.55 0.36 -2.10
C VAL A 255 15.48 0.48 -3.19
N LYS A 256 15.79 0.08 -4.44
CA LYS A 256 14.85 0.18 -5.57
C LYS A 256 13.71 -0.82 -5.43
N LYS A 257 14.00 -2.06 -5.03
CA LYS A 257 13.00 -3.10 -4.72
C LYS A 257 12.10 -2.70 -3.55
N ALA A 258 12.67 -2.10 -2.51
CA ALA A 258 11.93 -1.61 -1.35
C ALA A 258 10.96 -0.48 -1.73
N LEU A 259 11.42 0.53 -2.47
CA LEU A 259 10.54 1.60 -2.96
C LEU A 259 9.49 1.06 -3.93
N PHE A 260 9.87 0.16 -4.83
CA PHE A 260 8.92 -0.52 -5.72
C PHE A 260 7.82 -1.26 -4.92
N MET A 261 8.21 -2.07 -3.94
CA MET A 261 7.27 -2.77 -3.05
C MET A 261 6.34 -1.80 -2.33
N LEU A 262 6.90 -0.75 -1.71
CA LEU A 262 6.12 0.25 -0.96
C LEU A 262 5.10 0.96 -1.86
N PHE A 263 5.49 1.33 -3.07
CA PHE A 263 4.61 1.98 -4.03
C PHE A 263 3.55 1.03 -4.59
N MET A 264 3.89 -0.24 -4.84
CA MET A 264 2.91 -1.26 -5.21
C MET A 264 1.88 -1.48 -4.10
N LEU A 265 2.32 -1.57 -2.83
CA LEU A 265 1.43 -1.69 -1.67
C LEU A 265 0.51 -0.47 -1.52
N ALA A 266 1.04 0.74 -1.70
CA ALA A 266 0.27 1.98 -1.61
C ALA A 266 -0.75 2.12 -2.77
N GLY A 267 -0.40 1.60 -3.95
CA GLY A 267 -1.23 1.67 -5.16
C GLY A 267 -2.24 0.53 -5.30
N ALA A 268 -2.02 -0.62 -4.65
CA ALA A 268 -2.76 -1.86 -4.90
C ALA A 268 -4.28 -1.71 -4.73
N PRO A 269 -5.09 -2.19 -5.69
CA PRO A 269 -6.55 -2.20 -5.57
C PRO A 269 -6.97 -3.09 -4.41
N GLY A 270 -8.04 -2.72 -3.69
CA GLY A 270 -8.53 -3.47 -2.54
C GLY A 270 -7.62 -3.53 -1.31
N GLY A 271 -6.37 -3.06 -1.39
CA GLY A 271 -5.46 -3.01 -0.24
C GLY A 271 -5.86 -1.92 0.77
N PRO A 272 -5.55 -2.09 2.07
CA PRO A 272 -5.72 -1.04 3.07
C PRO A 272 -4.73 0.10 2.80
N LYS A 273 -5.16 1.12 2.04
CA LYS A 273 -4.36 2.31 1.71
C LYS A 273 -4.34 3.34 2.82
N PHE A 274 -5.41 3.36 3.61
CA PHE A 274 -5.67 4.40 4.58
C PHE A 274 -5.19 4.04 5.98
N VAL A 275 -5.03 5.05 6.84
CA VAL A 275 -4.67 4.79 8.23
C VAL A 275 -5.81 4.09 8.97
N GLN A 276 -5.49 3.00 9.67
CA GLN A 276 -6.41 2.17 10.44
C GLN A 276 -5.81 1.86 11.82
N THR A 277 -6.59 1.22 12.68
CA THR A 277 -6.17 0.80 14.03
C THR A 277 -5.45 -0.54 14.06
N SER A 278 -5.60 -1.32 13.00
CA SER A 278 -4.92 -2.59 12.78
C SER A 278 -4.95 -2.90 11.29
N TYR A 279 -4.11 -3.83 10.85
CA TYR A 279 -4.02 -4.24 9.47
C TYR A 279 -3.87 -5.75 9.37
N PRO A 280 -4.42 -6.38 8.32
CA PRO A 280 -4.08 -7.75 8.01
C PRO A 280 -2.58 -7.88 7.70
N PRO A 281 -1.99 -9.07 7.93
CA PRO A 281 -0.62 -9.36 7.49
C PRO A 281 -0.47 -9.14 5.98
N LEU A 282 0.74 -8.77 5.53
CA LEU A 282 0.97 -8.39 4.14
C LEU A 282 0.63 -9.52 3.16
N ASP A 283 1.05 -10.74 3.44
CA ASP A 283 0.79 -11.94 2.63
C ASP A 283 -0.37 -12.75 3.25
N SER A 284 -1.58 -12.22 3.14
CA SER A 284 -2.78 -12.84 3.70
C SER A 284 -4.02 -12.60 2.84
N TRP A 285 -5.03 -13.42 3.06
CA TRP A 285 -6.28 -13.43 2.30
C TRP A 285 -7.47 -13.21 3.22
N SER A 286 -8.51 -12.55 2.71
CA SER A 286 -9.80 -12.41 3.38
C SER A 286 -10.89 -13.06 2.53
N LEU A 287 -11.89 -13.66 3.17
CA LEU A 287 -13.05 -14.21 2.48
C LEU A 287 -14.06 -13.09 2.17
N GLU A 288 -14.36 -12.88 0.89
CA GLU A 288 -15.35 -11.92 0.41
C GLU A 288 -16.48 -12.67 -0.32
N GLY A 289 -17.54 -13.01 0.41
CA GLY A 289 -18.66 -13.77 -0.14
C GLY A 289 -18.27 -15.21 -0.48
N LYS A 290 -18.04 -15.50 -1.76
CA LYS A 290 -17.66 -16.84 -2.27
C LYS A 290 -16.22 -16.91 -2.79
N VAL A 291 -15.50 -15.79 -2.77
CA VAL A 291 -14.13 -15.70 -3.30
C VAL A 291 -13.19 -15.19 -2.21
N PHE A 292 -11.91 -15.48 -2.35
CA PHE A 292 -10.86 -14.96 -1.49
C PHE A 292 -10.18 -13.77 -2.17
N ARG A 293 -9.99 -12.68 -1.43
CA ARG A 293 -9.22 -11.51 -1.86
C ARG A 293 -7.92 -11.43 -1.08
N HIS A 294 -6.82 -11.21 -1.79
CA HIS A 294 -5.52 -10.96 -1.18
C HIS A 294 -5.45 -9.54 -0.61
N ASN A 295 -5.10 -9.42 0.67
CA ASN A 295 -5.22 -8.18 1.44
C ASN A 295 -4.26 -7.08 1.00
N SER A 296 -3.11 -7.40 0.39
CA SER A 296 -2.15 -6.37 -0.05
C SER A 296 -2.13 -6.12 -1.56
N THR A 297 -2.65 -7.05 -2.36
CA THR A 297 -2.55 -6.96 -3.84
C THR A 297 -3.92 -6.81 -4.50
N GLY A 298 -5.01 -7.14 -3.78
CA GLY A 298 -6.36 -7.14 -4.33
C GLY A 298 -6.69 -8.33 -5.21
N ARG A 299 -5.72 -9.24 -5.46
CA ARG A 299 -5.94 -10.45 -6.27
C ARG A 299 -7.11 -11.25 -5.73
N VAL A 300 -7.93 -11.78 -6.63
CA VAL A 300 -9.08 -12.61 -6.28
C VAL A 300 -8.85 -14.03 -6.75
N CYS A 301 -9.19 -15.02 -5.94
CA CYS A 301 -9.20 -16.42 -6.33
C CYS A 301 -10.36 -17.17 -5.67
N GLU A 302 -10.81 -18.26 -6.29
CA GLU A 302 -11.87 -19.12 -5.73
C GLU A 302 -11.34 -20.15 -4.72
N ARG A 303 -10.04 -20.45 -4.78
CA ARG A 303 -9.39 -21.47 -3.93
C ARG A 303 -8.02 -20.99 -3.48
N LEU A 304 -7.77 -21.10 -2.18
CA LEU A 304 -6.48 -20.80 -1.57
C LEU A 304 -5.54 -22.00 -1.68
N GLN A 305 -4.23 -21.72 -1.68
CA GLN A 305 -3.22 -22.75 -1.52
C GLN A 305 -3.20 -23.24 -0.06
N PRO A 306 -2.81 -24.49 0.23
CA PRO A 306 -2.86 -25.05 1.59
C PRO A 306 -2.13 -24.25 2.67
N ASN A 307 -1.10 -23.47 2.30
CA ASN A 307 -0.29 -22.68 3.23
C ASN A 307 -0.64 -21.18 3.19
N SER A 308 -1.71 -20.78 2.52
CA SER A 308 -2.15 -19.38 2.49
C SER A 308 -2.72 -18.96 3.83
N LEU A 309 -2.29 -17.80 4.33
CA LEU A 309 -2.78 -17.24 5.59
C LEU A 309 -4.18 -16.62 5.39
N LEU A 310 -5.19 -17.17 6.06
CA LEU A 310 -6.55 -16.61 6.08
C LEU A 310 -6.69 -15.65 7.28
N TYR A 311 -7.05 -14.41 6.98
CA TYR A 311 -7.32 -13.36 7.94
C TYR A 311 -8.84 -13.22 8.11
N ASP A 312 -9.33 -13.41 9.34
CA ASP A 312 -10.71 -13.10 9.70
C ASP A 312 -10.82 -11.72 10.34
N ILE A 313 -11.92 -11.01 10.07
CA ILE A 313 -12.22 -9.65 10.54
C ILE A 313 -12.36 -9.61 12.08
N SER A 314 -12.52 -10.78 12.72
CA SER A 314 -12.44 -10.97 14.18
C SER A 314 -11.02 -10.80 14.76
N GLY A 315 -9.99 -10.66 13.91
CA GLY A 315 -8.59 -10.55 14.32
C GLY A 315 -7.95 -11.88 14.69
N GLN A 316 -8.63 -13.01 14.45
CA GLN A 316 -8.07 -14.34 14.65
C GLN A 316 -7.52 -14.90 13.34
N ILE A 317 -6.30 -15.43 13.39
CA ILE A 317 -5.74 -16.26 12.32
C ILE A 317 -6.50 -17.58 12.34
N ALA A 318 -7.27 -17.86 11.31
CA ALA A 318 -7.99 -19.12 11.17
C ALA A 318 -7.22 -20.05 10.21
N ASP A 319 -7.14 -21.33 10.53
CA ASP A 319 -6.65 -22.33 9.60
C ASP A 319 -7.54 -22.35 8.34
N PRO A 320 -6.96 -22.53 7.14
CA PRO A 320 -7.76 -22.64 5.93
C PRO A 320 -8.74 -23.81 6.06
N PRO A 321 -10.00 -23.66 5.60
CA PRO A 321 -10.96 -24.76 5.67
C PRO A 321 -10.42 -25.95 4.89
N ALA A 322 -10.39 -27.11 5.55
CA ALA A 322 -9.98 -28.37 4.94
C ALA A 322 -10.79 -28.63 3.66
N LEU A 323 -10.10 -29.09 2.61
CA LEU A 323 -10.71 -29.51 1.35
C LEU A 323 -11.91 -30.43 1.64
N VAL A 324 -13.11 -29.94 1.34
CA VAL A 324 -14.27 -30.82 1.22
C VAL A 324 -14.04 -31.60 -0.08
N GLU A 325 -13.54 -32.83 0.05
CA GLU A 325 -13.64 -33.80 -1.03
C GLU A 325 -15.13 -33.94 -1.36
N GLU A 326 -15.53 -33.43 -2.53
CA GLU A 326 -16.82 -33.78 -3.11
C GLU A 326 -16.80 -35.28 -3.42
N THR A 327 -17.20 -36.10 -2.45
CA THR A 327 -17.57 -37.49 -2.70
C THR A 327 -18.90 -37.50 -3.45
N GLY A 328 -18.86 -37.17 -4.74
CA GLY A 328 -19.93 -37.42 -5.69
C GLY A 328 -20.10 -38.92 -5.93
N ARG A 329 -20.76 -39.64 -5.00
CA ARG A 329 -21.31 -40.96 -5.27
C ARG A 329 -22.64 -40.82 -6.02
N HIS A 330 -22.56 -40.65 -7.35
CA HIS A 330 -23.63 -41.12 -8.23
C HIS A 330 -23.49 -42.65 -8.38
N SER A 331 -24.14 -43.40 -7.50
CA SER A 331 -24.34 -44.84 -7.69
C SER A 331 -25.41 -45.03 -8.75
N ALA A 332 -24.98 -45.39 -9.95
CA ALA A 332 -25.84 -45.87 -11.02
C ALA A 332 -26.63 -47.10 -10.56
N ARG A 333 -27.90 -47.11 -10.94
CA ARG A 333 -28.87 -48.17 -10.66
C ARG A 333 -28.64 -49.27 -11.69
N GLU A 334 -28.22 -50.45 -11.23
CA GLU A 334 -28.08 -51.66 -12.05
C GLU A 334 -29.46 -52.07 -12.60
N GLY A 335 -29.54 -52.23 -13.92
CA GLY A 335 -30.66 -52.83 -14.63
C GLY A 335 -30.19 -54.11 -15.29
N GLU A 336 -30.80 -55.23 -14.89
CA GLU A 336 -30.63 -56.55 -15.51
C GLU A 336 -31.28 -56.64 -16.91
N PRO A 337 -30.87 -57.64 -17.73
CA PRO A 337 -31.07 -57.65 -19.17
C PRO A 337 -32.37 -58.35 -19.59
N VAL A 338 -32.98 -57.88 -20.68
CA VAL A 338 -33.98 -58.65 -21.43
C VAL A 338 -33.51 -58.80 -22.88
N ALA A 339 -33.23 -60.03 -23.25
CA ALA A 339 -32.95 -60.47 -24.61
C ALA A 339 -34.26 -60.60 -25.40
N GLY A 340 -34.26 -60.24 -26.69
CA GLY A 340 -35.32 -60.66 -27.60
C GLY A 340 -35.49 -59.86 -28.88
N LEU A 341 -34.79 -60.32 -29.93
CA LEU A 341 -35.27 -60.46 -31.32
C LEU A 341 -35.68 -59.22 -32.15
N GLY A 342 -34.98 -59.05 -33.28
CA GLY A 342 -35.69 -58.97 -34.58
C GLY A 342 -35.30 -57.85 -35.55
N LYS A 343 -34.36 -58.20 -36.45
CA LYS A 343 -34.36 -57.98 -37.93
C LYS A 343 -34.25 -56.57 -38.57
N ASP A 344 -33.41 -56.57 -39.61
CA ASP A 344 -33.56 -55.93 -40.93
C ASP A 344 -33.66 -54.39 -41.01
N ASP A 345 -33.05 -53.66 -41.95
CA ASP A 345 -32.22 -53.96 -43.12
C ASP A 345 -31.67 -52.62 -43.66
N THR A 346 -30.66 -52.72 -44.53
CA THR A 346 -30.30 -51.79 -45.62
C THR A 346 -29.48 -50.49 -45.41
N ARG A 347 -28.33 -50.52 -46.11
CA ARG A 347 -27.78 -49.56 -47.10
C ARG A 347 -27.24 -48.20 -46.67
N GLY A 348 -25.98 -47.96 -47.07
CA GLY A 348 -25.66 -46.75 -47.84
C GLY A 348 -24.24 -46.18 -47.78
N LYS A 349 -23.30 -46.83 -48.50
CA LYS A 349 -22.04 -46.28 -49.06
C LYS A 349 -22.06 -44.78 -49.46
N ARG A 350 -20.97 -44.04 -49.15
CA ARG A 350 -20.00 -43.38 -50.09
C ARG A 350 -19.19 -42.28 -49.34
N ARG A 351 -17.86 -42.41 -49.27
CA ARG A 351 -16.80 -41.74 -50.08
C ARG A 351 -16.84 -40.20 -50.02
N LYS A 352 -15.87 -39.57 -49.33
CA LYS A 352 -14.59 -39.01 -49.85
C LYS A 352 -14.80 -37.76 -50.70
N LEU A 353 -14.19 -36.63 -50.29
CA LEU A 353 -13.32 -35.74 -51.09
C LEU A 353 -13.06 -34.41 -50.33
N GLU A 354 -11.82 -34.26 -49.84
CA GLU A 354 -11.04 -33.00 -50.01
C GLU A 354 -10.69 -32.86 -51.51
N PRO A 355 -10.29 -31.69 -52.09
CA PRO A 355 -9.33 -30.71 -51.52
C PRO A 355 -9.51 -29.22 -51.90
N GLN A 356 -8.85 -28.31 -51.16
CA GLN A 356 -7.69 -27.50 -51.60
C GLN A 356 -7.25 -26.55 -50.48
#